data_AF-A0A1S8WZ10-F1
#
_entry.id   AF-A0A1S8WZ10-F1
#
_cell.length_a   1.000
_cell.length_b   1.000
_cell.length_c   1.000
_cell.angle_alpha   90.00
_cell.angle_beta   90.00
_cell.angle_gamma   90.00
#
_symmetry.space_group_name_H-M   'P 1'
#
loop_
_entity.id
_entity.type
_entity.pdbx_description
1 polymer ?
#
loop_
_entity_poly.entity_id
_entity_poly.type
_entity_poly.pdbx_seq_one_letter_code
_entity_poly.pdbx_strand_id
1 'polypeptide(L)'
;MSPTSVDWSSIGCVCFDVDSTVCVDEGIDELARFLGCESEVQAVDVVQRLQDNGLHVCLVSGGFYPLVEPVAKLLNVPLENVYCNQLLFRDDGAYLGFDDTVPTCRSDGKATVVDGLIRRFQTGVIIVGDGMTDAKACPPATFFIGFGGNADRPPVRAATPYFCTTMQELLELFQSVGLVL
;
A
#
# COMPACT_ATOMS: atom_id res chain seq x y z
N MET A 1 -17.58 25.34 14.09
CA MET A 1 -18.12 24.06 13.56
C MET A 1 -17.25 22.96 14.13
N SER A 2 -17.81 22.11 15.00
CA SER A 2 -17.12 20.88 15.41
C SER A 2 -16.89 20.02 14.17
N PRO A 3 -15.73 19.37 13.98
CA PRO A 3 -15.56 18.45 12.87
C PRO A 3 -16.62 17.36 13.03
N THR A 4 -17.54 17.31 12.06
CA THR A 4 -18.38 16.15 11.82
C THR A 4 -17.48 14.92 11.84
N SER A 5 -17.80 13.94 12.68
CA SER A 5 -17.11 12.65 12.72
C SER A 5 -16.97 12.13 11.29
N VAL A 6 -15.73 12.06 10.80
CA VAL A 6 -15.41 11.51 9.47
C VAL A 6 -15.94 10.08 9.43
N ASP A 7 -16.69 9.74 8.38
CA ASP A 7 -17.34 8.43 8.24
C ASP A 7 -16.41 7.42 7.56
N TRP A 8 -16.03 6.37 8.29
CA TRP A 8 -15.18 5.27 7.81
C TRP A 8 -15.98 4.03 7.42
N SER A 9 -17.31 4.02 7.63
CA SER A 9 -18.16 2.84 7.42
C SER A 9 -18.24 2.37 5.96
N SER A 10 -17.88 3.26 5.02
CA SER A 10 -17.84 2.94 3.59
C SER A 10 -16.54 2.22 3.17
N ILE A 11 -15.53 2.13 4.03
CA ILE A 11 -14.24 1.54 3.69
C ILE A 11 -14.32 0.01 3.73
N GLY A 12 -13.87 -0.60 2.64
CA GLY A 12 -13.76 -2.06 2.49
C GLY A 12 -12.49 -2.48 1.78
N CYS A 13 -11.57 -1.55 1.50
CA CYS A 13 -10.30 -1.84 0.86
C CYS A 13 -9.19 -0.93 1.40
N VAL A 14 -8.02 -1.52 1.70
CA VAL A 14 -6.80 -0.80 2.06
C VAL A 14 -5.69 -1.15 1.06
N CYS A 15 -5.12 -0.12 0.45
CA CYS A 15 -3.97 -0.23 -0.45
C CYS A 15 -2.71 0.19 0.30
N PHE A 16 -1.70 -0.66 0.30
CA PHE A 16 -0.40 -0.34 0.84
C PHE A 16 0.59 -0.08 -0.29
N ASP A 17 1.33 1.02 -0.18
CA ASP A 17 2.61 1.11 -0.84
C ASP A 17 3.56 0.04 -0.33
N VAL A 18 4.51 -0.39 -1.16
CA VAL A 18 5.47 -1.43 -0.78
C VAL A 18 6.79 -0.80 -0.40
N ASP A 19 7.36 0.01 -1.29
CA ASP A 19 8.65 0.66 -1.10
C ASP A 19 8.56 1.66 0.05
N SER A 20 9.50 1.63 1.00
CA SER A 20 9.55 2.51 2.18
C SER A 20 8.29 2.55 3.09
N THR A 21 7.34 1.62 2.88
CA THR A 21 6.08 1.52 3.64
C THR A 21 5.91 0.13 4.23
N VAL A 22 5.88 -0.91 3.40
CA VAL A 22 5.87 -2.32 3.84
C VAL A 22 7.30 -2.85 3.99
N CYS A 23 8.21 -2.42 3.12
CA CYS A 23 9.65 -2.69 3.19
C CYS A 23 10.42 -1.45 3.63
N VAL A 24 11.52 -1.62 4.39
CA VAL A 24 12.26 -0.51 5.00
C VAL A 24 13.43 -0.06 4.12
N ASP A 25 14.04 -0.95 3.32
CA ASP A 25 15.16 -0.62 2.42
C ASP A 25 14.82 -0.86 0.92
N GLU A 26 15.73 -0.49 0.01
CA GLU A 26 15.56 -0.68 -1.45
C GLU A 26 16.56 -1.75 -1.97
N GLY A 27 16.07 -2.86 -2.55
CA GLY A 27 16.87 -3.72 -3.45
C GLY A 27 16.71 -5.24 -3.33
N ILE A 28 17.32 -5.98 -4.28
CA ILE A 28 17.34 -7.46 -4.38
C ILE A 28 18.04 -8.14 -3.19
N ASP A 29 18.98 -7.44 -2.53
CA ASP A 29 19.73 -7.97 -1.38
C ASP A 29 18.86 -8.10 -0.11
N GLU A 30 17.68 -7.49 -0.10
CA GLU A 30 16.78 -7.44 1.05
C GLU A 30 16.00 -8.74 1.24
N LEU A 31 15.70 -9.50 0.18
CA LEU A 31 15.02 -10.81 0.26
C LEU A 31 15.77 -11.82 1.15
N ALA A 32 17.08 -11.64 1.33
CA ALA A 32 17.95 -12.45 2.19
C ALA A 32 18.04 -11.94 3.64
N ARG A 33 17.66 -10.67 3.90
CA ARG A 33 17.52 -10.07 5.25
C ARG A 33 16.08 -10.11 5.77
N PHE A 34 15.12 -10.28 4.84
CA PHE A 34 13.65 -10.41 4.91
C PHE A 34 13.10 -11.55 5.80
N LEU A 35 13.88 -12.09 6.73
CA LEU A 35 13.45 -13.15 7.65
C LEU A 35 13.73 -12.78 9.12
N GLY A 36 13.97 -11.50 9.42
CA GLY A 36 14.52 -11.09 10.73
C GLY A 36 14.19 -9.69 11.26
N CYS A 37 13.25 -8.93 10.69
CA CYS A 37 12.93 -7.57 11.14
C CYS A 37 11.58 -7.46 11.88
N GLU A 38 11.54 -6.72 12.99
CA GLU A 38 10.33 -6.55 13.82
C GLU A 38 9.17 -5.83 13.09
N SER A 39 9.48 -4.94 12.13
CA SER A 39 8.49 -4.21 11.33
C SER A 39 7.65 -5.13 10.44
N GLU A 40 8.23 -6.24 9.96
CA GLU A 40 7.57 -7.22 9.10
C GLU A 40 6.50 -8.00 9.86
N VAL A 41 6.81 -8.44 11.09
CA VAL A 41 5.86 -9.13 11.97
C VAL A 41 4.64 -8.26 12.24
N GLN A 42 4.85 -6.94 12.42
CA GLN A 42 3.75 -6.00 12.63
C GLN A 42 2.95 -5.76 11.35
N ALA A 43 3.59 -5.67 10.18
CA ALA A 43 2.89 -5.54 8.91
C ALA A 43 2.00 -6.76 8.61
N VAL A 44 2.51 -7.97 8.85
CA VAL A 44 1.74 -9.23 8.77
C VAL A 44 0.51 -9.17 9.68
N ASP A 45 0.69 -8.72 10.93
CA ASP A 45 -0.40 -8.62 11.90
C ASP A 45 -1.48 -7.59 11.47
N VAL A 46 -1.08 -6.41 10.99
CA VAL A 46 -2.03 -5.40 10.46
C VAL A 46 -2.80 -5.96 9.27
N VAL A 47 -2.11 -6.56 8.30
CA VAL A 47 -2.75 -7.12 7.10
C VAL A 47 -3.70 -8.26 7.46
N GLN A 48 -3.27 -9.18 8.33
CA GLN A 48 -4.11 -10.29 8.78
C GLN A 48 -5.38 -9.78 9.47
N ARG A 49 -5.28 -8.79 10.35
CA ARG A 49 -6.44 -8.21 11.04
C ARG A 49 -7.39 -7.52 10.08
N LEU A 50 -6.89 -6.80 9.08
CA LEU A 50 -7.74 -6.20 8.04
C LEU A 50 -8.50 -7.27 7.26
N GLN A 51 -7.81 -8.35 6.87
CA GLN A 51 -8.41 -9.47 6.14
C GLN A 51 -9.44 -10.23 7.00
N ASP A 52 -9.14 -10.49 8.27
CA ASP A 52 -10.05 -11.15 9.22
C ASP A 52 -11.33 -10.33 9.47
N ASN A 53 -11.26 -9.01 9.33
CA ASN A 53 -12.39 -8.09 9.40
C ASN A 53 -13.11 -7.90 8.05
N GLY A 54 -12.72 -8.65 7.02
CA GLY A 54 -13.39 -8.68 5.72
C GLY A 54 -12.98 -7.56 4.76
N LEU A 55 -11.90 -6.83 5.06
CA LEU A 55 -11.38 -5.81 4.14
C LEU A 55 -10.51 -6.46 3.05
N HIS A 56 -10.63 -5.94 1.84
CA HIS A 56 -9.69 -6.23 0.77
C HIS A 56 -8.36 -5.54 1.07
N VAL A 57 -7.26 -6.29 0.97
CA VAL A 57 -5.90 -5.74 1.04
C VAL A 57 -5.27 -5.83 -0.34
N CYS A 58 -4.71 -4.71 -0.80
CA CYS A 58 -4.00 -4.59 -2.08
C CYS A 58 -2.60 -4.01 -1.86
N LEU A 59 -1.64 -4.42 -2.69
CA LEU A 59 -0.32 -3.81 -2.77
C LEU A 59 -0.24 -2.97 -4.05
N VAL A 60 0.15 -1.70 -3.94
CA VAL A 60 0.24 -0.76 -5.06
C VAL A 60 1.60 -0.06 -5.03
N SER A 61 2.53 -0.50 -5.87
CA SER A 61 3.94 -0.07 -5.83
C SER A 61 4.44 0.43 -7.18
N GLY A 62 5.41 1.36 -7.15
CA GLY A 62 6.19 1.76 -8.32
C GLY A 62 7.37 0.83 -8.62
N GLY A 63 7.67 -0.11 -7.72
CA GLY A 63 8.62 -1.19 -7.90
C GLY A 63 8.15 -2.25 -8.88
N PHE A 64 8.94 -3.32 -9.01
CA PHE A 64 8.72 -4.37 -10.00
C PHE A 64 8.18 -5.66 -9.39
N TYR A 65 7.35 -6.37 -10.14
CA TYR A 65 6.69 -7.59 -9.71
C TYR A 65 7.60 -8.64 -9.03
N PRO A 66 8.83 -8.93 -9.51
CA PRO A 66 9.72 -9.88 -8.83
C PRO A 66 10.10 -9.48 -7.39
N LEU A 67 10.01 -8.20 -7.04
CA LEU A 67 10.27 -7.68 -5.69
C LEU A 67 9.00 -7.67 -4.85
N VAL A 68 7.85 -7.38 -5.46
CA VAL A 68 6.56 -7.26 -4.75
C VAL A 68 5.90 -8.63 -4.51
N GLU A 69 6.07 -9.60 -5.42
CA GLU A 69 5.43 -10.91 -5.32
C GLU A 69 5.81 -11.67 -4.03
N PRO A 70 7.09 -11.73 -3.59
CA PRO A 70 7.44 -12.37 -2.33
C PRO A 70 6.79 -11.70 -1.11
N VAL A 71 6.69 -10.37 -1.12
CA VAL A 71 6.02 -9.59 -0.06
C VAL A 71 4.52 -9.93 -0.02
N ALA A 72 3.86 -9.99 -1.17
CA ALA A 72 2.46 -10.38 -1.26
C ALA A 72 2.22 -11.79 -0.70
N LYS A 73 3.10 -12.75 -1.03
CA LYS A 73 3.01 -14.13 -0.52
C LYS A 73 3.17 -14.20 0.99
N LEU A 74 4.13 -13.45 1.55
CA LEU A 74 4.34 -13.36 2.99
C LEU A 74 3.10 -12.81 3.72
N LEU A 75 2.51 -11.75 3.17
CA LEU A 75 1.33 -11.08 3.74
C LEU A 75 0.01 -11.80 3.43
N ASN A 76 0.04 -12.95 2.76
CA ASN A 76 -1.14 -13.65 2.26
C ASN A 76 -2.08 -12.75 1.42
N VAL A 77 -1.52 -11.80 0.68
CA VAL A 77 -2.27 -10.96 -0.27
C VAL A 77 -2.42 -11.73 -1.59
N PRO A 78 -3.65 -11.94 -2.10
CA PRO A 78 -3.85 -12.57 -3.40
C PRO A 78 -3.08 -11.84 -4.51
N LEU A 79 -2.41 -12.56 -5.39
CA LEU A 79 -1.60 -11.94 -6.46
C LEU A 79 -2.42 -11.08 -7.43
N GLU A 80 -3.73 -11.35 -7.54
CA GLU A 80 -4.70 -10.50 -8.27
C GLU A 80 -4.99 -9.14 -7.61
N ASN A 81 -4.48 -8.91 -6.40
CA ASN A 81 -4.52 -7.65 -5.67
C ASN A 81 -3.14 -6.97 -5.60
N VAL A 82 -2.18 -7.42 -6.43
CA VAL A 82 -0.85 -6.84 -6.54
C VAL A 82 -0.75 -6.01 -7.82
N TYR A 83 -0.49 -4.72 -7.66
CA TYR A 83 -0.38 -3.75 -8.74
C TYR A 83 1.01 -3.10 -8.69
N CYS A 84 1.86 -3.44 -9.66
CA CYS A 84 3.22 -2.94 -9.75
C CYS A 84 3.74 -3.05 -11.19
N ASN A 85 4.95 -2.53 -11.44
CA ASN A 85 5.56 -2.56 -12.76
C ASN A 85 5.97 -3.98 -13.15
N GLN A 86 5.76 -4.34 -14.41
CA GLN A 86 6.11 -5.65 -14.94
C GLN A 86 7.37 -5.54 -15.80
N LEU A 87 8.35 -6.40 -15.58
CA LEU A 87 9.52 -6.52 -16.45
C LEU A 87 9.19 -7.48 -17.60
N LEU A 88 9.57 -7.10 -18.82
CA LEU A 88 9.38 -7.91 -20.02
C LEU A 88 10.70 -8.61 -20.36
N PHE A 89 10.63 -9.92 -20.57
CA PHE A 89 11.74 -10.75 -20.98
C PHE A 89 11.37 -11.53 -22.24
N ARG A 90 12.35 -11.80 -23.10
CA ARG A 90 12.23 -12.77 -24.19
C ARG A 90 12.30 -14.19 -23.65
N ASP A 91 11.89 -15.15 -24.48
CA ASP A 91 12.01 -16.58 -24.18
C ASP A 91 13.45 -17.04 -23.91
N ASP A 92 14.46 -16.32 -24.40
CA ASP A 92 15.88 -16.57 -24.15
C ASP A 92 16.41 -15.91 -22.86
N GLY A 93 15.54 -15.26 -22.08
CA GLY A 93 15.87 -14.55 -20.86
C GLY A 93 16.42 -13.14 -21.07
N ALA A 94 16.52 -12.65 -22.31
CA ALA A 94 16.97 -11.29 -22.56
C ALA A 94 15.93 -10.25 -22.12
N TYR A 95 16.39 -9.23 -21.39
CA TYR A 95 15.58 -8.09 -20.98
C TYR A 95 15.10 -7.26 -22.18
N LEU A 96 13.80 -7.00 -22.26
CA LEU A 96 13.16 -6.20 -23.32
C LEU A 96 12.78 -4.79 -22.88
N GLY A 97 12.63 -4.57 -21.58
CA GLY A 97 12.03 -3.36 -21.05
C GLY A 97 11.05 -3.68 -19.93
N PHE A 98 10.12 -2.76 -19.69
CA PHE A 98 9.00 -2.93 -18.78
C PHE A 98 7.69 -2.76 -19.55
N ASP A 99 6.62 -3.34 -19.02
CA ASP A 99 5.28 -3.14 -19.55
C ASP A 99 4.85 -1.69 -19.29
N ASP A 100 4.75 -0.89 -20.34
CA ASP A 100 4.34 0.51 -20.24
C ASP A 100 2.81 0.69 -20.31
N THR A 101 2.06 -0.42 -20.41
CA THR A 101 0.60 -0.42 -20.42
C THR A 101 0.00 -0.49 -19.02
N VAL A 102 0.76 -0.97 -18.02
CA VAL A 102 0.29 -1.00 -16.62
C VAL A 102 0.27 0.42 -16.03
N PRO A 103 -0.77 0.81 -15.27
CA PRO A 103 -0.89 2.18 -14.78
C PRO A 103 0.28 2.66 -13.93
N THR A 104 0.89 1.76 -13.15
CA THR A 104 1.99 2.04 -12.21
C THR A 104 3.28 2.53 -12.89
N CYS A 105 3.38 2.45 -14.22
CA CYS A 105 4.51 2.99 -14.98
C CYS A 105 4.50 4.53 -15.03
N ARG A 106 3.38 5.16 -14.68
CA ARG A 106 3.17 6.61 -14.68
C ARG A 106 3.11 7.17 -13.27
N SER A 107 3.43 8.47 -13.13
CA SER A 107 3.43 9.16 -11.84
C SER A 107 2.04 9.31 -11.20
N ASP A 108 0.96 9.15 -11.98
CA ASP A 108 -0.45 9.10 -11.55
C ASP A 108 -1.01 7.66 -11.49
N GLY A 109 -0.14 6.66 -11.62
CA GLY A 109 -0.52 5.25 -11.68
C GLY A 109 -1.29 4.76 -10.46
N LYS A 110 -0.86 5.16 -9.25
CA LYS A 110 -1.52 4.78 -8.00
C LYS A 110 -2.98 5.28 -7.97
N ALA A 111 -3.25 6.50 -8.41
CA ALA A 111 -4.61 7.05 -8.49
C ALA A 111 -5.50 6.25 -9.47
N THR A 112 -4.94 5.83 -10.61
CA THR A 112 -5.64 5.01 -11.60
C THR A 112 -5.97 3.61 -11.06
N VAL A 113 -5.04 2.99 -10.33
CA VAL A 113 -5.27 1.71 -9.64
C VAL A 113 -6.37 1.86 -8.60
N VAL A 114 -6.32 2.89 -7.75
CA VAL A 114 -7.35 3.14 -6.73
C VAL A 114 -8.74 3.34 -7.36
N ASP A 115 -8.86 4.12 -8.44
CA ASP A 115 -10.13 4.27 -9.17
C ASP A 115 -10.67 2.91 -9.66
N GLY A 116 -9.79 2.05 -10.20
CA GLY A 116 -10.12 0.69 -10.59
C GLY A 116 -10.60 -0.17 -9.41
N LEU A 117 -9.97 -0.05 -8.24
CA LEU A 117 -10.33 -0.80 -7.03
C LEU A 117 -11.67 -0.34 -6.44
N ILE A 118 -11.95 0.96 -6.42
CA ILE A 118 -13.26 1.50 -6.02
C ILE A 118 -14.35 0.89 -6.91
N ARG A 119 -14.12 0.79 -8.23
CA ARG A 119 -15.07 0.16 -9.15
C ARG A 119 -15.15 -1.35 -9.01
N ARG A 120 -14.04 -2.03 -8.74
CA ARG A 120 -14.00 -3.50 -8.59
C ARG A 120 -14.75 -3.93 -7.32
N PHE A 121 -14.48 -3.28 -6.20
CA PHE A 121 -14.98 -3.66 -4.88
C PHE A 121 -16.22 -2.88 -4.43
N GLN A 122 -16.62 -1.83 -5.17
CA GLN A 122 -17.80 -0.99 -4.85
C GLN A 122 -17.76 -0.45 -3.41
N THR A 123 -16.57 -0.01 -2.98
CA THR A 123 -16.29 0.41 -1.61
C THR A 123 -15.31 1.59 -1.58
N GLY A 124 -15.25 2.28 -0.45
CA GLY A 124 -14.23 3.28 -0.18
C GLY A 124 -12.86 2.63 -0.01
N VAL A 125 -11.83 3.32 -0.50
CA VAL A 125 -10.44 2.85 -0.49
C VAL A 125 -9.59 3.77 0.37
N ILE A 126 -8.80 3.18 1.27
CA ILE A 126 -7.69 3.86 1.94
C ILE A 126 -6.41 3.59 1.16
N ILE A 127 -5.58 4.61 0.96
CA ILE A 127 -4.18 4.42 0.56
C ILE A 127 -3.24 4.76 1.71
N VAL A 128 -2.29 3.87 1.99
CA VAL A 128 -1.25 4.01 3.01
C VAL A 128 0.11 4.07 2.30
N GLY A 129 0.90 5.12 2.53
CA GLY A 129 2.21 5.23 1.90
C GLY A 129 3.07 6.40 2.41
N ASP A 130 4.37 6.34 2.12
CA ASP A 130 5.35 7.36 2.52
C ASP A 130 5.55 8.46 1.46
N GLY A 131 4.98 8.31 0.27
CA GLY A 131 5.26 9.14 -0.89
C GLY A 131 4.20 10.18 -1.22
N MET A 132 4.60 11.21 -1.98
CA MET A 132 3.65 12.17 -2.56
C MET A 132 2.81 11.58 -3.69
N THR A 133 3.24 10.46 -4.30
CA THR A 133 2.42 9.72 -5.28
C THR A 133 1.24 9.04 -4.61
N ASP A 134 1.40 8.57 -3.36
CA ASP A 134 0.31 8.03 -2.52
C ASP A 134 -0.67 9.13 -2.12
N ALA A 135 -0.15 10.26 -1.64
CA ALA A 135 -0.96 11.43 -1.30
C ALA A 135 -1.80 11.89 -2.50
N LYS A 136 -1.23 11.89 -3.71
CA LYS A 136 -1.93 12.26 -4.94
C LYS A 136 -2.99 11.27 -5.41
N ALA A 137 -3.00 10.05 -4.87
CA ALA A 137 -4.07 9.09 -5.13
C ALA A 137 -5.31 9.34 -4.27
N CYS A 138 -5.32 10.38 -3.44
CA CYS A 138 -6.46 10.85 -2.65
C CYS A 138 -6.79 12.31 -3.01
N PRO A 139 -7.77 12.56 -3.91
CA PRO A 139 -8.69 11.61 -4.56
C PRO A 139 -8.03 10.79 -5.69
N PRO A 140 -8.59 9.62 -6.09
CA PRO A 140 -9.95 9.14 -5.78
C PRO A 140 -10.09 8.31 -4.49
N ALA A 141 -8.99 7.98 -3.79
CA ALA A 141 -9.09 7.33 -2.48
C ALA A 141 -9.98 8.15 -1.54
N THR A 142 -10.68 7.45 -0.65
CA THR A 142 -11.50 8.06 0.38
C THR A 142 -10.62 8.72 1.45
N PHE A 143 -9.54 8.03 1.83
CA PHE A 143 -8.55 8.55 2.77
C PHE A 143 -7.13 8.23 2.31
N PHE A 144 -6.22 9.15 2.60
CA PHE A 144 -4.78 8.91 2.59
C PHE A 144 -4.26 8.88 4.02
N ILE A 145 -3.54 7.83 4.37
CA ILE A 145 -2.78 7.74 5.62
C ILE A 145 -1.29 7.81 5.28
N GLY A 146 -0.64 8.87 5.71
CA GLY A 146 0.79 9.04 5.51
C GLY A 146 1.57 8.13 6.45
N PHE A 147 2.59 7.46 5.93
CA PHE A 147 3.43 6.57 6.72
C PHE A 147 4.88 7.08 6.74
N GLY A 148 5.41 7.36 7.94
CA GLY A 148 6.75 7.89 8.15
C GLY A 148 7.70 6.93 8.86
N GLY A 149 7.43 5.63 8.82
CA GLY A 149 8.23 4.64 9.57
C GLY A 149 9.67 4.50 9.10
N ASN A 150 9.92 4.66 7.80
CA ASN A 150 11.28 4.73 7.24
C ASN A 150 11.81 6.18 7.21
N ALA A 151 11.03 7.09 6.61
CA ALA A 151 11.40 8.48 6.47
C ALA A 151 10.22 9.41 6.75
N ASP A 152 10.38 10.32 7.71
CA ASP A 152 9.41 11.40 7.94
C ASP A 152 9.61 12.51 6.90
N ARG A 153 8.72 12.53 5.89
CA ARG A 153 8.74 13.52 4.82
C ARG A 153 7.76 14.66 5.14
N PRO A 154 8.24 15.90 5.39
CA PRO A 154 7.35 17.03 5.72
C PRO A 154 6.22 17.28 4.70
N PRO A 155 6.43 17.15 3.37
CA PRO A 155 5.34 17.32 2.40
C PRO A 155 4.21 16.30 2.56
N VAL A 156 4.54 15.07 2.97
CA VAL A 156 3.58 13.96 3.11
C VAL A 156 2.80 14.12 4.40
N ARG A 157 3.48 14.46 5.49
CA ARG A 157 2.84 14.81 6.77
C ARG A 157 1.89 16.01 6.63
N ALA A 158 2.24 16.99 5.80
CA ALA A 158 1.37 18.13 5.54
C ALA A 158 0.16 17.80 4.63
N ALA A 159 0.19 16.67 3.92
CA ALA A 159 -0.84 16.30 2.96
C ALA A 159 -2.06 15.59 3.58
N THR A 160 -1.97 15.15 4.83
CA THR A 160 -3.05 14.40 5.50
C THR A 160 -3.11 14.67 7.00
N PRO A 161 -4.31 14.69 7.61
CA PRO A 161 -4.44 14.69 9.06
C PRO A 161 -4.16 13.31 9.70
N TYR A 162 -4.03 12.25 8.90
CA TYR A 162 -3.77 10.88 9.35
C TYR A 162 -2.33 10.49 9.01
N PHE A 163 -1.45 10.48 10.01
CA PHE A 163 -0.05 10.16 9.81
C PHE A 163 0.46 9.26 10.92
N CYS A 164 1.05 8.13 10.54
CA CYS A 164 1.61 7.13 11.44
C CYS A 164 3.11 6.96 11.17
N THR A 165 3.90 6.71 12.20
CA THR A 165 5.33 6.40 12.12
C THR A 165 5.66 4.96 12.47
N THR A 166 4.67 4.17 12.91
CA THR A 166 4.84 2.75 13.18
C THR A 166 3.63 1.95 12.72
N MET A 167 3.81 0.65 12.47
CA MET A 167 2.69 -0.25 12.16
C MET A 167 1.72 -0.37 13.36
N GLN A 168 2.22 -0.25 14.59
CA GLN A 168 1.40 -0.22 15.80
C GLN A 168 0.46 1.00 15.83
N GLU A 169 0.95 2.20 15.50
CA GLU A 169 0.10 3.40 15.39
C GLU A 169 -0.93 3.26 14.27
N LEU A 170 -0.56 2.63 13.16
CA LEU A 170 -1.48 2.36 12.06
C LEU A 170 -2.60 1.40 12.48
N LEU A 171 -2.25 0.35 13.22
CA LEU A 171 -3.19 -0.59 13.80
C LEU A 171 -4.14 0.09 14.80
N GLU A 172 -3.60 0.89 15.72
CA GLU A 172 -4.38 1.66 16.69
C GLU A 172 -5.34 2.64 16.00
N LEU A 173 -4.89 3.27 14.91
CA LEU A 173 -5.76 4.11 14.09
C LEU A 173 -6.92 3.29 13.52
N PHE A 174 -6.66 2.15 12.86
CA PHE A 174 -7.71 1.28 12.33
C PHE A 174 -8.68 0.76 13.40
N GLN A 175 -8.19 0.45 14.60
CA GLN A 175 -9.03 0.08 15.74
C GLN A 175 -9.91 1.25 16.20
N SER A 176 -9.33 2.45 16.30
CA SER A 176 -10.06 3.64 16.76
C SER A 176 -11.21 4.05 15.83
N VAL A 177 -11.11 3.70 14.54
CA VAL A 177 -12.14 3.98 13.53
C VAL A 177 -13.03 2.78 13.22
N GLY A 178 -12.85 1.65 13.93
CA GLY A 178 -13.69 0.46 13.83
C GLY A 178 -13.49 -0.37 12.56
N LEU A 179 -12.34 -0.27 11.89
CA LEU A 179 -12.00 -1.10 10.73
C LEU A 179 -11.42 -2.45 11.11
N VAL A 180 -10.83 -2.56 12.31
CA VAL A 180 -10.34 -3.83 12.86
C VAL A 180 -10.69 -3.92 14.35
N LEU A 181 -10.86 -5.15 14.85
CA LEU A 181 -11.08 -5.46 16.26
C LEU A 181 -9.78 -5.53 17.07
#